data_AF-A0A9X0CPY4-F1
#
_entry.id   AF-A0A9X0CPY4-F1
#
_cell.length_a   1.000
_cell.length_b   1.000
_cell.length_c   1.000
_cell.angle_alpha   90.00
_cell.angle_beta   90.00
_cell.angle_gamma   90.00
#
_symmetry.space_group_name_H-M   'P 1'
#
loop_
_entity.id
_entity.type
_entity.pdbx_description
1 polymer ?
#
loop_
_entity_poly.entity_id
_entity_poly.type
_entity_poly.pdbx_seq_one_letter_code
_entity_poly.pdbx_strand_id
1 'polypeptide(L)'
;MSWISNEQISLSLLQEFCWSSSLHYSRLMTQFLLIFHTDIPKRWPQKSVIVGLPVVPFNQNKVADVCQYLQWLEDFFFKVFQTENQPPLPDACSQSQLDARRENVLGKVRVPLGGDLLGRERVTGAKKTRLGCDSPVERFENVVENPALWHTKQSFLSYVWEQLYSSSTISGRDVGTLYHLRQHFHLVNVSKVKKNYKSAENLMLSATKAYLCTAFKTWAGLEKLDGVPVNLPKLPTSSDTIEVKKEFISKYIGKFVDEFVLVEFDIERTWMEGREERAGQQQGGHQAQHSNAVDHLPPSDDVPTSSPNQCHSDDLSVGMLD
;
A
#
# COMPACT_ATOMS: atom_id res chain seq x y z
N MET A 1 21.22 4.66 -25.25
CA MET A 1 20.40 5.77 -24.72
C MET A 1 19.47 6.24 -25.82
N SER A 2 18.32 5.61 -25.99
CA SER A 2 17.38 5.89 -27.09
C SER A 2 15.98 5.47 -26.65
N TRP A 3 15.29 6.37 -25.94
CA TRP A 3 13.86 6.26 -25.64
C TRP A 3 13.26 7.68 -25.62
N ILE A 4 13.47 8.44 -26.68
CA ILE A 4 12.75 9.68 -26.96
C ILE A 4 12.56 9.72 -28.48
N SER A 5 11.52 9.07 -28.96
CA SER A 5 10.99 9.29 -30.30
C SER A 5 9.55 8.79 -30.32
N ASN A 6 8.67 9.63 -29.81
CA ASN A 6 7.22 9.66 -30.08
C ASN A 6 6.64 11.02 -29.65
N GLU A 7 7.44 12.09 -29.80
CA GLU A 7 7.00 13.48 -29.62
C GLU A 7 6.30 13.98 -30.87
N GLN A 8 5.09 13.49 -31.08
CA GLN A 8 4.01 14.22 -31.75
C GLN A 8 2.67 13.63 -31.30
N ILE A 9 2.53 13.49 -29.98
CA ILE A 9 1.22 13.28 -29.36
C ILE A 9 0.44 14.57 -29.64
N SER A 10 -0.60 14.48 -30.48
CA SER A 10 -1.43 15.63 -30.87
C SER A 10 -1.96 16.33 -29.61
N LEU A 11 -1.35 17.46 -29.28
CA LEU A 11 -1.56 18.24 -28.05
C LEU A 11 -3.02 18.68 -27.87
N SER A 12 -3.80 18.70 -28.94
CA SER A 12 -5.25 18.95 -28.93
C SER A 12 -6.06 17.82 -28.30
N LEU A 13 -5.66 16.55 -28.50
CA LEU A 13 -6.41 15.38 -27.99
C LEU A 13 -6.26 15.20 -26.47
N LEU A 14 -5.10 15.57 -25.92
CA LEU A 14 -4.87 15.56 -24.47
C LEU A 14 -5.61 16.71 -23.76
N GLN A 15 -5.79 17.84 -24.45
CA GLN A 15 -6.57 18.94 -23.91
C GLN A 15 -8.06 18.58 -23.85
N GLU A 16 -8.60 17.87 -24.85
CA GLU A 16 -9.98 17.34 -24.78
C GLU A 16 -10.14 16.24 -23.72
N PHE A 17 -9.12 15.41 -23.48
CA PHE A 17 -9.11 14.45 -22.36
C PHE A 17 -9.32 15.15 -21.01
N CYS A 18 -8.66 16.29 -20.78
CA CYS A 18 -8.73 17.03 -19.52
C CYS A 18 -10.10 17.71 -19.30
N TRP A 19 -10.88 17.94 -20.36
CA TRP A 19 -12.20 18.57 -20.31
C TRP A 19 -13.36 17.56 -20.39
N SER A 20 -13.15 16.40 -21.03
CA SER A 20 -14.18 15.35 -21.22
C SER A 20 -14.19 14.30 -20.09
N SER A 21 -13.04 14.01 -19.49
CA SER A 21 -12.95 13.05 -18.39
C SER A 21 -13.50 13.66 -17.09
N SER A 22 -14.75 13.32 -16.78
CA SER A 22 -15.43 13.60 -15.50
C SER A 22 -14.48 13.51 -14.30
N LEU A 23 -14.62 14.47 -13.37
CA LEU A 23 -13.96 14.60 -12.05
C LEU A 23 -13.62 13.25 -11.37
N HIS A 24 -14.44 12.20 -11.57
CA HIS A 24 -14.20 10.82 -11.12
C HIS A 24 -12.88 10.17 -11.61
N TYR A 25 -12.38 10.52 -12.79
CA TYR A 25 -11.15 9.96 -13.39
C TYR A 25 -9.88 10.43 -12.68
N SER A 26 -9.81 11.70 -12.27
CA SER A 26 -8.62 12.27 -11.60
C SER A 26 -8.31 11.55 -10.28
N ARG A 27 -9.34 11.24 -9.48
CA ARG A 27 -9.20 10.53 -8.20
C ARG A 27 -8.61 9.14 -8.32
N LEU A 28 -9.14 8.34 -9.26
CA LEU A 28 -8.69 6.97 -9.46
C LEU A 28 -7.24 6.95 -9.97
N MET A 29 -6.83 7.96 -10.77
CA MET A 29 -5.45 8.16 -11.19
C MET A 29 -4.52 8.57 -10.03
N THR A 30 -4.94 9.50 -9.16
CA THR A 30 -4.15 9.92 -8.00
C THR A 30 -4.01 8.82 -6.96
N GLN A 31 -5.09 8.12 -6.64
CA GLN A 31 -5.08 7.03 -5.67
C GLN A 31 -4.25 5.84 -6.20
N PHE A 32 -4.29 5.60 -7.52
CA PHE A 32 -3.36 4.69 -8.19
C PHE A 32 -1.91 5.15 -8.03
N LEU A 33 -1.59 6.43 -8.22
CA LEU A 33 -0.24 6.95 -7.95
C LEU A 33 0.20 6.71 -6.50
N LEU A 34 -0.61 7.06 -5.50
CA LEU A 34 -0.24 6.87 -4.08
C LEU A 34 -0.03 5.40 -3.71
N ILE A 35 -0.83 4.49 -4.27
CA ILE A 35 -0.73 3.05 -4.00
C ILE A 35 0.45 2.42 -4.77
N PHE A 36 0.78 2.92 -5.97
CA PHE A 36 1.76 2.27 -6.85
C PHE A 36 3.15 2.90 -6.83
N HIS A 37 3.29 4.19 -6.48
CA HIS A 37 4.58 4.89 -6.37
C HIS A 37 5.24 4.80 -4.98
N THR A 38 4.57 4.26 -3.96
CA THR A 38 5.17 4.00 -2.64
C THR A 38 6.25 2.91 -2.67
N ASP A 39 6.33 2.12 -3.75
CA ASP A 39 7.34 1.09 -3.97
C ASP A 39 8.55 1.57 -4.79
N ILE A 40 8.72 2.87 -5.07
CA ILE A 40 9.98 3.34 -5.66
C ILE A 40 11.07 3.24 -4.59
N PRO A 41 12.07 2.35 -4.74
CA PRO A 41 13.21 2.38 -3.84
C PRO A 41 13.86 3.75 -3.97
N LYS A 42 14.02 4.45 -2.84
CA LYS A 42 14.87 5.66 -2.71
C LYS A 42 16.12 5.40 -3.54
N ARG A 43 16.48 6.29 -4.47
CA ARG A 43 17.67 6.11 -5.30
C ARG A 43 18.89 5.94 -4.39
N TRP A 44 19.38 4.70 -4.22
CA TRP A 44 20.53 4.42 -3.38
C TRP A 44 21.75 5.05 -4.08
N PRO A 45 22.54 5.89 -3.39
CA PRO A 45 23.71 6.52 -4.00
C PRO A 45 24.82 5.52 -4.33
N GLN A 46 24.74 4.29 -3.81
CA GLN A 46 25.69 3.21 -4.05
C GLN A 46 25.13 2.18 -5.04
N LYS A 47 26.01 1.60 -5.86
CA LYS A 47 25.67 0.51 -6.79
C LYS A 47 25.18 -0.69 -5.97
N SER A 48 23.90 -1.05 -6.12
CA SER A 48 23.35 -2.28 -5.57
C SER A 48 23.82 -3.48 -6.39
N VAL A 49 24.21 -4.57 -5.71
CA VAL A 49 24.50 -5.86 -6.34
C VAL A 49 23.28 -6.74 -6.19
N ILE A 50 22.77 -7.27 -7.31
CA ILE A 50 21.66 -8.22 -7.32
C ILE A 50 22.24 -9.62 -7.22
N VAL A 51 21.84 -10.35 -6.18
CA VAL A 51 22.22 -11.76 -5.99
C VAL A 51 20.96 -12.61 -6.15
N GLY A 52 20.95 -13.48 -7.16
CA GLY A 52 19.87 -14.43 -7.36
C GLY A 52 19.93 -15.54 -6.31
N LEU A 53 18.81 -15.79 -5.62
CA LEU A 53 18.68 -16.90 -4.68
C LEU A 53 18.15 -18.15 -5.40
N PRO A 54 18.65 -19.35 -5.05
CA PRO A 54 18.11 -20.60 -5.58
C PRO A 54 16.70 -20.86 -5.06
N VAL A 55 15.91 -21.61 -5.84
CA VAL A 55 14.64 -22.17 -5.36
C VAL A 55 14.95 -23.32 -4.42
N VAL A 56 14.50 -23.21 -3.18
CA VAL A 56 14.67 -24.22 -2.13
C VAL A 56 13.35 -24.96 -1.89
N PRO A 57 13.37 -26.30 -1.71
CA PRO A 57 12.16 -27.13 -1.70
C PRO A 57 11.45 -27.16 -0.34
N PHE A 58 11.30 -26.01 0.33
CA PHE A 58 10.60 -25.93 1.62
C PHE A 58 9.10 -25.71 1.43
N ASN A 59 8.27 -26.49 2.13
CA ASN A 59 6.82 -26.34 2.03
C ASN A 59 6.32 -25.22 2.95
N GLN A 60 5.96 -24.08 2.36
CA GLN A 60 5.46 -22.93 3.11
C GLN A 60 4.14 -23.19 3.88
N ASN A 61 3.41 -24.27 3.58
CA ASN A 61 2.22 -24.66 4.34
C ASN A 61 2.56 -25.29 5.70
N LYS A 62 3.81 -25.71 5.90
CA LYS A 62 4.28 -26.33 7.15
C LYS A 62 5.18 -25.37 7.90
N VAL A 63 4.80 -25.02 9.14
CA VAL A 63 5.58 -24.08 9.96
C VAL A 63 7.02 -24.57 10.21
N ALA A 64 7.22 -25.88 10.36
CA ALA A 64 8.55 -26.47 10.52
C ALA A 64 9.46 -26.19 9.30
N ASP A 65 8.95 -26.39 8.08
CA ASP A 65 9.67 -26.11 6.84
C ASP A 65 9.94 -24.61 6.66
N VAL A 66 9.01 -23.74 7.10
CA VAL A 66 9.23 -22.29 7.12
C VAL A 66 10.38 -21.93 8.09
N CYS A 67 10.47 -22.58 9.25
CA CYS A 67 11.61 -22.38 10.16
C CYS A 67 12.93 -22.84 9.53
N GLN A 68 12.93 -23.97 8.81
CA GLN A 68 14.11 -24.44 8.09
C GLN A 68 14.52 -23.48 6.97
N TYR A 69 13.55 -22.91 6.26
CA TYR A 69 13.79 -21.88 5.27
C TYR A 69 14.43 -20.62 5.86
N LEU A 70 13.90 -20.12 7.00
CA LEU A 70 14.48 -18.97 7.69
C LEU A 70 15.90 -19.27 8.19
N GLN A 71 16.14 -20.47 8.73
CA GLN A 71 17.49 -20.89 9.12
C GLN A 71 18.46 -20.91 7.94
N TRP A 72 18.01 -21.43 6.79
CA TRP A 72 18.79 -21.42 5.55
C TRP A 72 19.11 -19.99 5.08
N LEU A 73 18.15 -19.06 5.23
CA LEU A 73 18.36 -17.64 4.94
C LEU A 73 19.38 -17.01 5.89
N GLU A 74 19.32 -17.28 7.20
CA GLU A 74 20.31 -16.81 8.18
C GLU A 74 21.72 -17.28 7.82
N ASP A 75 21.88 -18.54 7.43
CA ASP A 75 23.17 -19.09 7.00
C ASP A 75 23.68 -18.42 5.73
N PHE A 76 22.77 -18.10 4.80
CA PHE A 76 23.11 -17.34 3.61
C PHE A 76 23.53 -15.90 3.94
N PHE A 77 22.77 -15.19 4.78
CA PHE A 77 23.11 -13.84 5.22
C PHE A 77 24.44 -13.81 5.96
N PHE A 78 24.70 -14.80 6.81
CA PHE A 78 25.96 -14.90 7.51
C PHE A 78 27.14 -15.00 6.54
N LYS A 79 27.02 -15.79 5.47
CA LYS A 79 28.06 -15.90 4.43
C LYS A 79 28.23 -14.60 3.64
N VAL A 80 27.15 -13.88 3.35
CA VAL A 80 27.18 -12.64 2.56
C VAL A 80 27.72 -11.46 3.36
N PHE A 81 27.35 -11.34 4.63
CA PHE A 81 27.73 -10.21 5.48
C PHE A 81 29.00 -10.43 6.30
N GLN A 82 29.64 -11.60 6.16
CA GLN A 82 30.99 -11.80 6.66
C GLN A 82 31.96 -10.81 6.02
N THR A 83 32.59 -9.98 6.84
CA THR A 83 33.56 -8.98 6.38
C THR A 83 34.91 -9.65 6.12
N GLU A 84 35.54 -9.40 4.96
CA GLU A 84 36.85 -9.97 4.57
C GLU A 84 37.96 -9.74 5.62
N ASN A 85 37.82 -8.75 6.50
CA ASN A 85 38.79 -8.41 7.53
C ASN A 85 38.68 -9.21 8.83
N GLN A 86 37.71 -10.13 8.97
CA GLN A 86 37.67 -11.00 10.15
C GLN A 86 38.58 -12.22 9.94
N PRO A 87 39.49 -12.53 10.89
CA PRO A 87 40.36 -13.68 10.77
C PRO A 87 39.55 -14.96 10.52
N PRO A 88 40.07 -15.89 9.69
CA PRO A 88 39.45 -17.18 9.48
C PRO A 88 39.20 -17.85 10.84
N LEU A 89 38.03 -18.48 10.99
CA LEU A 89 37.77 -19.29 12.18
C LEU A 89 38.83 -20.40 12.21
N PRO A 90 39.49 -20.64 13.36
CA PRO A 90 40.38 -21.80 13.49
C PRO A 90 39.57 -23.08 13.25
N ASP A 91 40.20 -24.09 12.63
CA ASP A 91 39.56 -25.36 12.25
C ASP A 91 38.90 -26.10 13.44
N ALA A 92 39.25 -25.74 14.67
CA ALA A 92 38.68 -26.24 15.92
C ALA A 92 37.93 -25.14 16.71
N CYS A 93 37.06 -24.37 16.04
CA CYS A 93 36.19 -23.40 16.70
C CYS A 93 35.08 -24.10 17.49
N SER A 94 34.83 -23.70 18.74
CA SER A 94 33.70 -24.22 19.50
C SER A 94 32.37 -23.69 18.92
N GLN A 95 31.28 -24.45 19.11
CA GLN A 95 29.95 -24.03 18.68
C GLN A 95 29.57 -22.66 19.28
N SER A 96 29.89 -22.44 20.56
CA SER A 96 29.66 -21.17 21.24
C SER A 96 30.39 -19.97 20.61
N GLN A 97 31.58 -20.18 20.05
CA GLN A 97 32.33 -19.13 19.35
C GLN A 97 31.72 -18.82 17.98
N LEU A 98 31.19 -19.83 17.28
CA LEU A 98 30.46 -19.66 16.02
C LEU A 98 29.17 -18.88 16.25
N ASP A 99 28.41 -19.23 17.30
CA ASP A 99 27.14 -18.60 17.62
C ASP A 99 27.35 -17.13 18.03
N ALA A 100 28.35 -16.83 18.86
CA ALA A 100 28.71 -15.46 19.21
C ALA A 100 29.14 -14.63 17.99
N ARG A 101 29.87 -15.22 17.04
CA ARG A 101 30.25 -14.55 15.79
C ARG A 101 29.03 -14.30 14.90
N ARG A 102 28.14 -15.29 14.79
CA ARG A 102 26.88 -15.18 14.05
C ARG A 102 26.02 -14.06 14.60
N GLU A 103 25.88 -13.97 15.92
CA GLU A 103 25.14 -12.91 16.61
C GLU A 103 25.73 -11.52 16.37
N ASN A 104 27.07 -11.39 16.41
CA ASN A 104 27.73 -10.09 16.15
C ASN A 104 27.50 -9.59 14.71
N VAL A 105 27.53 -10.50 13.73
CA VAL A 105 27.32 -10.16 12.32
C VAL A 105 25.84 -9.87 12.06
N LEU A 106 24.96 -10.82 12.37
CA LEU A 106 23.55 -10.76 12.00
C LEU A 106 22.74 -9.79 12.89
N GLY A 107 23.15 -9.56 14.13
CA GLY A 107 22.53 -8.58 15.01
C GLY A 107 22.60 -7.13 14.50
N LYS A 108 23.52 -6.84 13.56
CA LYS A 108 23.65 -5.52 12.90
C LYS A 108 22.89 -5.42 11.59
N VAL A 109 22.33 -6.53 11.11
CA VAL A 109 21.67 -6.62 9.81
C VAL A 109 20.16 -6.58 10.01
N ARG A 110 19.45 -5.88 9.13
CA ARG A 110 17.99 -5.96 9.01
C ARG A 110 17.66 -6.26 7.56
N VAL A 111 17.14 -7.46 7.28
CA VAL A 111 16.78 -7.88 5.92
C VAL A 111 15.26 -7.87 5.76
N PRO A 112 14.69 -7.02 4.89
CA PRO A 112 13.28 -7.09 4.57
C PRO A 112 12.97 -8.34 3.75
N LEU A 113 12.09 -9.20 4.25
CA LEU A 113 11.57 -10.36 3.54
C LEU A 113 10.18 -10.03 2.99
N GLY A 114 10.09 -9.91 1.67
CA GLY A 114 8.87 -9.60 0.94
C GLY A 114 8.06 -10.84 0.59
N GLY A 115 6.76 -10.83 0.88
CA GLY A 115 5.82 -11.89 0.50
C GLY A 115 4.37 -11.39 0.54
N ASP A 116 3.43 -12.15 -0.01
CA ASP A 116 2.00 -11.84 0.16
C ASP A 116 1.58 -11.91 1.64
N LEU A 117 0.34 -11.51 1.94
CA LEU A 117 -0.15 -11.50 3.33
C LEU A 117 -0.09 -12.88 3.97
N LEU A 118 -0.36 -13.94 3.20
CA LEU A 118 -0.30 -15.32 3.68
C LEU A 118 1.14 -15.76 3.95
N GLY A 119 2.08 -15.44 3.04
CA GLY A 119 3.51 -15.66 3.24
C GLY A 119 4.04 -14.93 4.46
N ARG A 120 3.60 -13.68 4.68
CA ARG A 120 3.93 -12.92 5.89
C ARG A 120 3.45 -13.64 7.14
N GLU A 121 2.18 -14.03 7.20
CA GLU A 121 1.60 -14.72 8.36
C GLU A 121 2.33 -16.02 8.69
N ARG A 122 2.77 -16.76 7.67
CA ARG A 122 3.59 -17.98 7.85
C ARG A 122 4.94 -17.66 8.49
N VAL A 123 5.61 -16.58 8.07
CA VAL A 123 6.86 -16.11 8.69
C VAL A 123 6.61 -15.65 10.13
N THR A 124 5.55 -14.88 10.38
CA THR A 124 5.15 -14.49 11.74
C THR A 124 4.92 -15.72 12.62
N GLY A 125 4.23 -16.74 12.08
CA GLY A 125 4.00 -18.01 12.76
C GLY A 125 5.29 -18.73 13.11
N ALA A 126 6.23 -18.83 12.16
CA ALA A 126 7.55 -19.43 12.41
C ALA A 126 8.32 -18.69 13.51
N LYS A 127 8.35 -17.36 13.49
CA LYS A 127 8.99 -16.57 14.56
C LYS A 127 8.33 -16.78 15.93
N LYS A 128 7.00 -16.86 15.97
CA LYS A 128 6.27 -17.15 17.22
C LYS A 128 6.72 -18.47 17.85
N THR A 129 7.00 -19.50 17.05
CA THR A 129 7.52 -20.78 17.59
C THR A 129 8.92 -20.68 18.20
N ARG A 130 9.67 -19.62 17.89
CA ARG A 130 11.03 -19.38 18.37
C ARG A 130 11.10 -18.34 19.48
N LEU A 131 9.99 -17.73 19.92
CA LEU A 131 10.01 -16.66 20.93
C LEU A 131 10.72 -17.02 22.24
N GLY A 132 10.77 -18.31 22.59
CA GLY A 132 11.47 -18.80 23.78
C GLY A 132 12.98 -19.04 23.60
N CYS A 133 13.56 -18.82 22.41
CA CYS A 133 14.99 -18.95 22.20
C CYS A 133 15.74 -17.75 22.83
N ASP A 134 16.96 -18.00 23.33
CA ASP A 134 17.72 -17.00 24.07
C ASP A 134 18.34 -15.91 23.16
N SER A 135 18.77 -16.29 21.95
CA SER A 135 19.38 -15.33 21.00
C SER A 135 18.37 -14.69 20.04
N PRO A 136 18.45 -13.36 19.80
CA PRO A 136 17.68 -12.67 18.76
C PRO A 136 17.81 -13.28 17.35
N VAL A 137 18.97 -13.87 17.03
CA VAL A 137 19.20 -14.51 15.73
C VAL A 137 18.38 -15.80 15.60
N GLU A 138 18.31 -16.60 16.66
CA GLU A 138 17.47 -17.81 16.69
C GLU A 138 15.97 -17.48 16.65
N ARG A 139 15.61 -16.28 17.11
CA ARG A 139 14.26 -15.71 17.00
C ARG A 139 13.97 -15.07 15.62
N PHE A 140 14.95 -15.06 14.72
CA PHE A 140 14.88 -14.43 13.40
C PHE A 140 14.52 -12.93 13.45
N GLU A 141 14.97 -12.21 14.48
CA GLU A 141 14.62 -10.78 14.65
C GLU A 141 15.22 -9.88 13.56
N ASN A 142 16.35 -10.26 12.98
CA ASN A 142 16.99 -9.56 11.87
C ASN A 142 16.19 -9.64 10.56
N VAL A 143 15.28 -10.61 10.41
CA VAL A 143 14.37 -10.69 9.26
C VAL A 143 13.16 -9.78 9.51
N VAL A 144 13.01 -8.73 8.70
CA VAL A 144 11.88 -7.80 8.81
C VAL A 144 10.78 -8.23 7.84
N GLU A 145 9.60 -8.53 8.36
CA GLU A 145 8.45 -8.90 7.54
C GLU A 145 7.92 -7.69 6.75
N ASN A 146 7.94 -7.77 5.42
CA ASN A 146 7.42 -6.70 4.57
C ASN A 146 6.27 -7.23 3.68
N PRO A 147 5.01 -6.82 3.92
CA PRO A 147 3.89 -7.27 3.11
C PRO A 147 4.02 -6.72 1.69
N ALA A 148 4.17 -7.61 0.72
CA ALA A 148 4.09 -7.28 -0.68
C ALA A 148 2.62 -7.17 -1.08
N LEU A 149 2.17 -5.95 -1.36
CA LEU A 149 0.77 -5.61 -1.62
C LEU A 149 0.33 -5.87 -3.07
N TRP A 150 1.00 -6.77 -3.79
CA TRP A 150 0.74 -7.01 -5.23
C TRP A 150 -0.70 -7.48 -5.49
N HIS A 151 -1.26 -8.32 -4.63
CA HIS A 151 -2.68 -8.70 -4.70
C HIS A 151 -3.61 -7.52 -4.46
N THR A 152 -3.35 -6.70 -3.44
CA THR A 152 -4.14 -5.51 -3.14
C THR A 152 -4.09 -4.53 -4.30
N LYS A 153 -2.90 -4.31 -4.88
CA LYS A 153 -2.69 -3.49 -6.06
C LYS A 153 -3.47 -4.03 -7.26
N GLN A 154 -3.44 -5.35 -7.49
CA GLN A 154 -4.18 -5.98 -8.58
C GLN A 154 -5.70 -5.86 -8.41
N SER A 155 -6.21 -6.03 -7.20
CA SER A 155 -7.63 -5.87 -6.87
C SER A 155 -8.09 -4.42 -7.03
N PHE A 156 -7.32 -3.47 -6.50
CA PHE A 156 -7.60 -2.04 -6.65
C PHE A 156 -7.58 -1.62 -8.12
N LEU A 157 -6.57 -2.06 -8.87
CA LEU A 157 -6.49 -1.80 -10.30
C LEU A 157 -7.67 -2.40 -11.05
N SER A 158 -8.14 -3.60 -10.67
CA SER A 158 -9.32 -4.22 -11.29
C SER A 158 -10.59 -3.38 -11.05
N TYR A 159 -10.77 -2.87 -9.83
CA TYR A 159 -11.89 -1.98 -9.49
C TYR A 159 -11.86 -0.69 -10.33
N VAL A 160 -10.71 -0.02 -10.38
CA VAL A 160 -10.51 1.19 -11.21
C VAL A 160 -10.77 0.87 -12.69
N TRP A 161 -10.27 -0.27 -13.16
CA TRP A 161 -10.41 -0.71 -14.55
C TRP A 161 -11.85 -0.90 -14.98
N GLU A 162 -12.71 -1.43 -14.10
CA GLU A 162 -14.14 -1.60 -14.37
C GLU A 162 -14.86 -0.26 -14.56
N GLN A 163 -14.39 0.81 -13.93
CA GLN A 163 -14.95 2.16 -14.07
C GLN A 163 -14.45 2.87 -15.33
N LEU A 164 -13.18 2.66 -15.70
CA LEU A 164 -12.50 3.49 -16.71
C LEU A 164 -12.29 2.82 -18.06
N TYR A 165 -12.39 1.48 -18.12
CA TYR A 165 -12.08 0.71 -19.31
C TYR A 165 -13.32 0.02 -19.90
N SER A 166 -13.76 0.51 -21.05
CA SER A 166 -14.76 -0.16 -21.89
C SER A 166 -14.11 -0.58 -23.21
N SER A 167 -14.13 -1.87 -23.55
CA SER A 167 -13.58 -2.35 -24.82
C SER A 167 -14.51 -2.18 -26.02
N SER A 168 -15.48 -1.27 -25.92
CA SER A 168 -16.42 -0.98 -26.99
C SER A 168 -15.72 -0.20 -28.13
N THR A 169 -16.19 -0.40 -29.35
CA THR A 169 -15.74 0.37 -30.52
C THR A 169 -16.00 1.86 -30.37
N ILE A 170 -17.06 2.23 -29.63
CA ILE A 170 -17.40 3.60 -29.27
C ILE A 170 -16.31 4.20 -28.36
N SER A 171 -15.93 3.50 -27.29
CA SER A 171 -14.84 3.94 -26.39
C SER A 171 -13.51 4.11 -27.12
N GLY A 172 -13.23 3.36 -28.19
CA GLY A 172 -11.98 3.54 -28.96
C GLY A 172 -11.91 4.83 -29.76
N ARG A 173 -13.06 5.39 -30.11
CA ARG A 173 -13.18 6.64 -30.86
C ARG A 173 -13.37 7.83 -29.95
N ASP A 174 -13.80 7.59 -28.71
CA ASP A 174 -14.07 8.63 -27.74
C ASP A 174 -12.79 9.07 -27.01
N VAL A 175 -12.35 10.29 -27.34
CA VAL A 175 -11.15 10.93 -26.79
C VAL A 175 -11.42 11.22 -25.32
N GLY A 176 -10.57 10.70 -24.43
CA GLY A 176 -10.86 10.76 -22.99
C GLY A 176 -10.90 9.41 -22.31
N THR A 177 -11.14 8.33 -23.05
CA THR A 177 -11.31 7.00 -22.44
C THR A 177 -9.99 6.24 -22.35
N LEU A 178 -9.90 5.33 -21.37
CA LEU A 178 -8.71 4.49 -21.21
C LEU A 178 -8.49 3.56 -22.42
N TYR A 179 -9.57 3.16 -23.09
CA TYR A 179 -9.49 2.36 -24.32
C TYR A 179 -8.94 3.17 -25.50
N HIS A 180 -9.30 4.44 -25.64
CA HIS A 180 -8.70 5.33 -26.62
C HIS A 180 -7.19 5.52 -26.38
N LEU A 181 -6.79 5.80 -25.12
CA LEU A 181 -5.37 5.92 -24.75
C LEU A 181 -4.57 4.64 -25.02
N ARG A 182 -5.18 3.47 -24.80
CA ARG A 182 -4.56 2.18 -25.15
C ARG A 182 -4.19 2.10 -26.63
N GLN A 183 -5.10 2.49 -27.51
CA GLN A 183 -4.84 2.48 -28.95
C GLN A 183 -3.78 3.51 -29.32
N HIS A 184 -3.84 4.70 -28.72
CA HIS A 184 -2.91 5.78 -28.96
C HIS A 184 -1.47 5.46 -28.52
N PHE A 185 -1.30 4.78 -27.37
CA PHE A 185 0.00 4.31 -26.91
C PHE A 185 0.44 2.98 -27.55
N HIS A 186 -0.35 2.43 -28.48
CA HIS A 186 -0.09 1.14 -29.12
C HIS A 186 0.09 -0.03 -28.12
N LEU A 187 -0.59 0.03 -26.97
CA LEU A 187 -0.54 -1.00 -25.92
C LEU A 187 -1.55 -2.12 -26.19
N VAL A 188 -1.34 -2.84 -27.29
CA VAL A 188 -2.29 -3.85 -27.81
C VAL A 188 -2.49 -5.07 -26.92
N ASN A 189 -1.54 -5.38 -26.04
CA ASN A 189 -1.61 -6.55 -25.15
C ASN A 189 -2.49 -6.34 -23.90
N VAL A 190 -3.06 -5.15 -23.73
CA VAL A 190 -3.85 -4.81 -22.55
C VAL A 190 -5.28 -5.36 -22.67
N SER A 191 -5.68 -6.19 -21.68
CA SER A 191 -7.00 -6.83 -21.65
C SER A 191 -7.62 -6.78 -20.25
N LYS A 192 -7.73 -7.91 -19.55
CA LYS A 192 -8.23 -7.99 -18.16
C LYS A 192 -7.07 -7.88 -17.18
N VAL A 193 -7.22 -7.06 -16.15
CA VAL A 193 -6.20 -6.85 -15.10
C VAL A 193 -5.73 -8.15 -14.45
N LYS A 194 -6.64 -9.09 -14.15
CA LYS A 194 -6.27 -10.38 -13.55
C LYS A 194 -5.33 -11.23 -14.40
N LYS A 195 -5.48 -11.17 -15.73
CA LYS A 195 -4.68 -11.96 -16.68
C LYS A 195 -3.40 -11.24 -17.12
N ASN A 196 -3.45 -9.91 -17.21
CA ASN A 196 -2.33 -9.12 -17.69
C ASN A 196 -2.13 -7.86 -16.84
N TYR A 197 -1.83 -8.09 -15.55
CA TYR A 197 -1.67 -7.03 -14.55
C TYR A 197 -0.61 -6.01 -14.96
N LYS A 198 0.59 -6.48 -15.37
CA LYS A 198 1.69 -5.58 -15.71
C LYS A 198 1.36 -4.66 -16.89
N SER A 199 0.67 -5.18 -17.91
CA SER A 199 0.29 -4.35 -19.06
C SER A 199 -0.80 -3.35 -18.68
N ALA A 200 -1.78 -3.76 -17.87
CA ALA A 200 -2.81 -2.84 -17.36
C ALA A 200 -2.22 -1.75 -16.46
N GLU A 201 -1.29 -2.11 -15.56
CA GLU A 201 -0.53 -1.18 -14.72
C GLU A 201 0.25 -0.19 -15.57
N ASN A 202 0.97 -0.65 -16.60
CA ASN A 202 1.73 0.23 -17.49
C ASN A 202 0.84 1.21 -18.26
N LEU A 203 -0.33 0.77 -18.74
CA LEU A 203 -1.29 1.67 -19.41
C LEU A 203 -1.76 2.74 -18.43
N MET A 204 -2.14 2.33 -17.23
CA MET A 204 -2.62 3.24 -16.18
C MET A 204 -1.56 4.25 -15.77
N LEU A 205 -0.32 3.81 -15.52
CA LEU A 205 0.81 4.70 -15.26
C LEU A 205 1.04 5.69 -16.40
N SER A 206 0.90 5.26 -17.65
CA SER A 206 1.10 6.13 -18.82
C SER A 206 -0.03 7.16 -18.94
N ALA A 207 -1.28 6.73 -18.75
CA ALA A 207 -2.46 7.59 -18.73
C ALA A 207 -2.37 8.63 -17.61
N THR A 208 -2.02 8.20 -16.38
CA THR A 208 -1.85 9.09 -15.24
C THR A 208 -0.72 10.11 -15.48
N LYS A 209 0.42 9.68 -16.02
CA LYS A 209 1.52 10.61 -16.37
C LYS A 209 1.08 11.63 -17.41
N ALA A 210 0.38 11.19 -18.45
CA ALA A 210 -0.14 12.08 -19.48
C ALA A 210 -1.12 13.10 -18.89
N TYR A 211 -2.02 12.67 -18.00
CA TYR A 211 -2.92 13.55 -17.26
C TYR A 211 -2.15 14.58 -16.44
N LEU A 212 -1.22 14.15 -15.58
CA LEU A 212 -0.45 15.06 -14.73
C LEU A 212 0.37 16.07 -15.54
N CYS A 213 1.03 15.64 -16.62
CA CYS A 213 1.77 16.54 -17.48
C CYS A 213 0.84 17.57 -18.13
N THR A 214 -0.35 17.17 -18.56
CA THR A 214 -1.33 18.06 -19.21
C THR A 214 -1.95 19.04 -18.21
N ALA A 215 -2.32 18.56 -17.03
CA ALA A 215 -2.81 19.39 -15.94
C ALA A 215 -1.77 20.41 -15.52
N PHE A 216 -0.52 19.96 -15.30
CA PHE A 216 0.59 20.85 -14.95
C PHE A 216 0.89 21.86 -16.06
N LYS A 217 0.88 21.43 -17.32
CA LYS A 217 1.06 22.31 -18.48
C LYS A 217 0.02 23.44 -18.48
N THR A 218 -1.24 23.10 -18.26
CA THR A 218 -2.34 24.06 -18.18
C THR A 218 -2.17 25.00 -17.00
N TRP A 219 -1.93 24.44 -15.80
CA TRP A 219 -1.77 25.21 -14.58
C TRP A 219 -0.58 26.18 -14.64
N ALA A 220 0.56 25.71 -15.14
CA ALA A 220 1.79 26.49 -15.26
C ALA A 220 1.79 27.47 -16.46
N GLY A 221 0.77 27.43 -17.34
CA GLY A 221 0.69 28.28 -18.52
C GLY A 221 1.73 27.95 -19.59
N LEU A 222 2.06 26.67 -19.74
CA LEU A 222 3.04 26.18 -20.70
C LEU A 222 2.38 25.92 -22.06
N GLU A 223 2.86 26.51 -23.16
CA GLU A 223 2.39 26.17 -24.51
C GLU A 223 2.99 24.87 -25.05
N LYS A 224 4.22 24.56 -24.63
CA LYS A 224 4.98 23.35 -24.97
C LYS A 224 5.58 22.71 -23.72
N LEU A 225 5.93 21.43 -23.78
CA LEU A 225 6.48 20.68 -22.64
C LEU A 225 7.87 21.20 -22.20
N ASP A 226 8.61 21.80 -23.12
CA ASP A 226 9.91 22.46 -22.92
C ASP A 226 9.79 23.98 -22.78
N GLY A 227 8.57 24.50 -22.66
CA GLY A 227 8.29 25.93 -22.55
C GLY A 227 8.71 26.52 -21.20
N VAL A 228 8.70 27.85 -21.13
CA VAL A 228 8.87 28.59 -19.88
C VAL A 228 7.49 28.79 -19.24
N PRO A 229 7.29 28.40 -17.97
CA PRO A 229 5.99 28.54 -17.34
C PRO A 229 5.67 30.02 -17.09
N VAL A 230 4.52 30.46 -17.57
CA VAL A 230 4.09 31.86 -17.49
C VAL A 230 3.38 32.16 -16.16
N ASN A 231 2.67 31.18 -15.61
CA ASN A 231 1.88 31.34 -14.39
C ASN A 231 2.69 31.07 -13.11
N LEU A 232 3.94 30.61 -13.25
CA LEU A 232 4.83 30.36 -12.12
C LEU A 232 5.79 31.53 -11.91
N PRO A 233 6.16 31.83 -10.65
CA PRO A 233 7.26 32.73 -10.39
C PRO A 233 8.57 32.11 -10.88
N LYS A 234 9.62 32.96 -10.96
CA LYS A 234 10.95 32.53 -11.36
C LYS A 234 11.38 31.28 -10.57
N LEU A 235 11.70 30.22 -11.31
CA LEU A 235 12.08 28.94 -10.75
C LEU A 235 13.36 29.06 -9.90
N PRO A 236 13.46 28.35 -8.76
CA PRO A 236 14.68 28.26 -7.99
C PRO A 236 15.82 27.66 -8.83
N THR A 237 16.99 28.25 -8.69
CA THR A 237 18.24 27.87 -9.35
C THR A 237 19.06 26.91 -8.50
N SER A 238 20.09 26.30 -9.10
CA SER A 238 21.00 25.39 -8.38
C SER A 238 21.72 26.07 -7.21
N SER A 239 22.00 27.36 -7.31
CA SER A 239 22.63 28.19 -6.27
C SER A 239 21.73 28.54 -5.08
N ASP A 240 20.40 28.36 -5.20
CA ASP A 240 19.49 28.66 -4.10
C ASP A 240 19.59 27.62 -2.97
N THR A 241 19.35 28.05 -1.74
CA THR A 241 19.38 27.19 -0.56
C THR A 241 18.28 26.12 -0.62
N ILE A 242 18.46 25.06 0.18
CA ILE A 242 17.48 23.96 0.26
C ILE A 242 16.14 24.48 0.76
N GLU A 243 16.16 25.45 1.67
CA GLU A 243 14.98 26.07 2.30
C GLU A 243 14.15 26.81 1.26
N VAL A 244 14.79 27.62 0.40
CA VAL A 244 14.10 28.34 -0.69
C VAL A 244 13.47 27.37 -1.69
N LYS A 245 14.17 26.28 -2.04
CA LYS A 245 13.64 25.23 -2.92
C LYS A 245 12.43 24.53 -2.29
N LYS A 246 12.50 24.21 -0.99
CA LYS A 246 11.39 23.60 -0.25
C LYS A 246 10.18 24.52 -0.17
N GLU A 247 10.39 25.80 0.14
CA GLU A 247 9.31 26.78 0.20
C GLU A 247 8.63 26.93 -1.17
N PHE A 248 9.41 27.03 -2.25
CA PHE A 248 8.86 27.09 -3.59
C PHE A 248 8.01 25.87 -3.93
N ILE A 249 8.52 24.65 -3.66
CA ILE A 249 7.79 23.41 -3.88
C ILE A 249 6.49 23.41 -3.06
N SER A 250 6.57 23.69 -1.77
CA SER A 250 5.41 23.67 -0.89
C SER A 250 4.35 24.70 -1.29
N LYS A 251 4.78 25.90 -1.69
CA LYS A 251 3.87 27.02 -1.95
C LYS A 251 3.22 26.97 -3.33
N TYR A 252 3.98 26.58 -4.35
CA TYR A 252 3.50 26.60 -5.74
C TYR A 252 3.12 25.21 -6.20
N ILE A 253 4.01 24.23 -6.07
CA ILE A 253 3.68 22.84 -6.45
C ILE A 253 2.64 22.25 -5.49
N GLY A 254 2.66 22.61 -4.21
CA GLY A 254 1.61 22.24 -3.25
C GLY A 254 0.22 22.68 -3.73
N LYS A 255 0.06 23.93 -4.19
CA LYS A 255 -1.22 24.41 -4.75
C LYS A 255 -1.67 23.62 -5.97
N PHE A 256 -0.74 23.29 -6.88
CA PHE A 256 -1.06 22.42 -8.01
C PHE A 256 -1.56 21.04 -7.54
N VAL A 257 -0.90 20.48 -6.53
CA VAL A 257 -1.31 19.20 -5.94
C VAL A 257 -2.69 19.32 -5.32
N ASP A 258 -2.98 20.35 -4.54
CA ASP A 258 -4.28 20.56 -3.91
C ASP A 258 -5.41 20.72 -4.96
N GLU A 259 -5.14 21.44 -6.05
CA GLU A 259 -6.13 21.81 -7.05
C GLU A 259 -6.36 20.74 -8.14
N PHE A 260 -5.35 19.93 -8.48
CA PHE A 260 -5.43 18.98 -9.60
C PHE A 260 -5.21 17.52 -9.20
N VAL A 261 -4.62 17.27 -8.04
CA VAL A 261 -4.20 15.92 -7.62
C VAL A 261 -5.03 15.44 -6.43
N LEU A 262 -5.14 16.24 -5.37
CA LEU A 262 -5.81 15.93 -4.09
C LEU A 262 -7.17 16.62 -3.96
N VAL A 263 -7.90 16.78 -5.06
CA VAL A 263 -9.23 17.41 -5.05
C VAL A 263 -10.19 16.56 -4.21
N GLU A 264 -10.73 17.14 -3.12
CA GLU A 264 -11.88 16.58 -2.40
C GLU A 264 -13.14 16.79 -3.24
N PHE A 265 -13.88 15.72 -3.52
CA PHE A 265 -15.08 15.80 -4.34
C PHE A 265 -16.30 16.11 -3.49
N ASP A 266 -17.22 16.91 -4.04
CA ASP A 266 -18.52 17.21 -3.41
C ASP A 266 -19.30 15.95 -3.02
N ILE A 267 -19.15 14.84 -3.75
CA ILE A 267 -19.82 13.57 -3.42
C ILE A 267 -19.25 12.94 -2.13
N GLU A 268 -17.95 13.07 -1.85
CA GLU A 268 -17.38 12.62 -0.59
C GLU A 268 -17.74 13.54 0.55
N ARG A 269 -17.76 14.85 0.29
CA ARG A 269 -18.28 15.84 1.24
C ARG A 269 -19.73 15.51 1.60
N THR A 270 -20.61 15.32 0.60
CA THR A 270 -22.01 14.94 0.80
C THR A 270 -22.16 13.55 1.44
N TRP A 271 -21.27 12.58 1.18
CA TRP A 271 -21.32 11.26 1.81
C TRP A 271 -20.83 11.29 3.26
N MET A 272 -19.81 12.09 3.58
CA MET A 272 -19.30 12.32 4.93
C MET A 272 -20.32 13.12 5.76
N GLU A 273 -20.86 14.20 5.21
CA GLU A 273 -21.97 14.98 5.79
C GLU A 273 -23.18 14.07 6.05
N GLY A 274 -23.57 13.25 5.07
CA GLY A 274 -24.67 12.29 5.23
C GLY A 274 -24.38 11.15 6.22
N ARG A 275 -23.12 10.88 6.55
CA ARG A 275 -22.71 9.90 7.58
C ARG A 275 -22.70 10.53 8.97
N GLU A 276 -22.26 11.79 9.07
CA GLU A 276 -22.30 12.58 10.30
C GLU A 276 -23.75 12.90 10.71
N GLU A 277 -24.64 13.21 9.75
CA GLU A 277 -26.07 13.37 9.98
C GLU A 277 -26.73 12.10 10.54
N ARG A 278 -26.38 10.92 9.99
CA ARG A 278 -26.88 9.62 10.50
C ARG A 278 -26.33 9.29 11.88
N ALA A 279 -25.10 9.67 12.18
CA ALA A 279 -24.50 9.51 13.51
C ALA A 279 -25.15 10.46 14.54
N GLY A 280 -25.47 11.69 14.15
CA GLY A 280 -26.17 12.66 15.00
C GLY A 280 -27.64 12.28 15.28
N GLN A 281 -28.35 11.71 14.30
CA GLN A 281 -29.73 11.24 14.48
C GLN A 281 -29.82 10.04 15.44
N GLN A 282 -28.81 9.16 15.47
CA GLN A 282 -28.77 8.05 16.43
C GLN A 282 -28.53 8.53 17.87
N GLN A 283 -27.82 9.64 18.09
CA GLN A 283 -27.66 10.23 19.43
C GLN A 283 -28.90 11.01 19.89
N GLY A 284 -29.64 11.66 18.99
CA GLY A 284 -30.90 12.35 19.33
C GLY A 284 -32.07 11.41 19.66
N GLY A 285 -32.10 10.21 19.06
CA GLY A 285 -33.15 9.21 19.29
C GLY A 285 -33.10 8.53 20.67
N HIS A 286 -31.93 8.47 21.32
CA HIS A 286 -31.78 7.88 22.66
C HIS A 286 -32.13 8.85 23.80
N GLN A 287 -32.15 10.17 23.56
CA GLN A 287 -32.56 11.15 24.57
C GLN A 287 -34.07 11.37 24.65
N ALA A 288 -34.82 11.09 23.58
CA ALA A 288 -36.27 11.28 23.53
C ALA A 288 -37.10 10.12 24.13
N GLN A 289 -36.49 8.95 24.41
CA GLN A 289 -37.18 7.81 25.01
C GLN A 289 -37.03 7.70 26.54
N HIS A 290 -36.20 8.55 27.18
CA HIS A 290 -35.98 8.50 28.63
C HIS A 290 -36.79 9.53 29.45
N SER A 291 -37.60 10.38 28.80
CA SER A 291 -38.34 11.47 29.47
C SER A 291 -39.84 11.21 29.71
N ASN A 292 -40.38 10.04 29.36
CA ASN A 292 -41.81 9.72 29.53
C ASN A 292 -42.08 8.52 30.46
N ALA A 293 -41.42 8.44 31.61
CA ALA A 293 -41.73 7.43 32.61
C ALA A 293 -41.47 7.89 34.06
N VAL A 294 -42.09 8.98 34.49
CA VAL A 294 -42.33 9.23 35.93
C VAL A 294 -43.67 9.94 36.07
N ASP A 295 -44.72 9.17 36.35
CA ASP A 295 -45.77 9.51 37.33
C ASP A 295 -46.91 8.50 37.25
N HIS A 296 -46.93 7.56 38.20
CA HIS A 296 -48.12 7.15 38.96
C HIS A 296 -47.78 5.92 39.83
N LEU A 297 -47.62 6.16 41.13
CA LEU A 297 -47.83 5.17 42.20
C LEU A 297 -49.30 5.18 42.61
N PRO A 298 -49.89 4.03 42.98
CA PRO A 298 -50.14 3.80 44.42
C PRO A 298 -50.08 2.27 44.78
N PRO A 299 -50.52 1.83 45.98
CA PRO A 299 -49.72 1.79 47.20
C PRO A 299 -49.50 0.36 47.74
N SER A 300 -48.68 0.30 48.79
CA SER A 300 -48.20 -0.82 49.61
C SER A 300 -49.24 -1.82 50.12
N ASP A 301 -48.83 -3.09 50.32
CA ASP A 301 -48.79 -3.76 51.64
C ASP A 301 -48.15 -5.17 51.58
N ASP A 302 -47.51 -5.51 52.71
CA ASP A 302 -47.18 -6.83 53.30
C ASP A 302 -45.97 -7.69 52.85
N VAL A 303 -45.05 -7.78 53.82
CA VAL A 303 -43.97 -8.76 54.10
C VAL A 303 -44.64 -9.92 54.90
N PRO A 304 -44.29 -11.24 54.79
CA PRO A 304 -43.02 -11.70 55.37
C PRO A 304 -42.35 -13.02 54.89
N THR A 305 -41.02 -13.03 55.08
CA THR A 305 -40.14 -14.13 55.57
C THR A 305 -40.14 -15.53 54.93
N SER A 306 -38.97 -15.97 54.44
CA SER A 306 -38.17 -17.07 55.03
C SER A 306 -36.93 -17.40 54.18
N SER A 307 -35.84 -17.78 54.87
CA SER A 307 -34.50 -18.08 54.35
C SER A 307 -34.36 -19.55 53.85
N PRO A 308 -33.15 -20.14 53.71
CA PRO A 308 -32.41 -20.35 52.46
C PRO A 308 -32.16 -21.85 52.14
N ASN A 309 -31.67 -22.18 50.93
CA ASN A 309 -30.94 -23.40 50.49
C ASN A 309 -31.21 -23.61 48.98
N GLN A 310 -30.40 -24.24 48.14
CA GLN A 310 -29.08 -24.88 48.18
C GLN A 310 -28.67 -25.09 46.72
N CYS A 311 -27.39 -25.36 46.51
CA CYS A 311 -26.77 -25.94 45.31
C CYS A 311 -27.68 -26.84 44.44
N HIS A 312 -27.54 -26.71 43.13
CA HIS A 312 -27.27 -27.88 42.29
C HIS A 312 -26.47 -27.50 41.04
N SER A 313 -25.34 -28.17 40.90
CA SER A 313 -24.54 -28.33 39.70
C SER A 313 -25.34 -29.11 38.66
N ASP A 314 -25.17 -28.80 37.37
CA ASP A 314 -25.32 -29.81 36.32
C ASP A 314 -24.35 -29.54 35.17
N ASP A 315 -23.56 -30.58 34.92
CA ASP A 315 -22.71 -30.85 33.77
C ASP A 315 -23.52 -30.89 32.47
N LEU A 316 -22.96 -30.37 31.38
CA LEU A 316 -23.28 -30.86 30.04
C LEU A 316 -22.01 -31.02 29.22
N SER A 317 -21.58 -32.28 29.15
CA SER A 317 -20.59 -32.82 28.26
C SER A 317 -21.22 -33.35 26.96
N VAL A 318 -20.41 -33.32 25.89
CA VAL A 318 -20.44 -34.16 24.67
C VAL A 318 -21.37 -33.75 23.53
N GLY A 319 -20.75 -33.60 22.35
CA GLY A 319 -21.41 -33.51 21.05
C GLY A 319 -20.42 -33.43 19.88
N MET A 320 -19.53 -34.41 19.77
CA MET A 320 -18.85 -34.77 18.51
C MET A 320 -19.91 -35.20 17.49
N LEU A 321 -19.79 -34.81 16.22
CA LEU A 321 -20.13 -35.64 15.04
C LEU A 321 -19.74 -34.91 13.74
N ASP A 322 -18.98 -35.67 12.94
CA ASP A 322 -18.76 -35.68 11.49
C ASP A 322 -18.36 -34.40 10.72
#